data_AF-A0A6A3IFT4-F1
#
_entry.id   AF-A0A6A3IFT4-F1
#
_cell.length_a   1.000
_cell.length_b   1.000
_cell.length_c   1.000
_cell.angle_alpha   90.00
_cell.angle_beta   90.00
_cell.angle_gamma   90.00
#
_symmetry.space_group_name_H-M   'P 1'
#
loop_
_entity.id
_entity.type
_entity.pdbx_description
1 polymer ?
#
loop_
_entity_poly.entity_id
_entity_poly.type
_entity_poly.pdbx_seq_one_letter_code
_entity_poly.pdbx_strand_id
1 'polypeptide(L)'
;AQMIYDTDGFAQVFPEHKFEIVKHLQSLDKVVGMTGDGVNDAPALAQADIGIAVDDATDAARAAADIVLVSPGLSVIITAIRMSREIFLRMKNYAMYSIAMTVRIVFTFGILTVAWDWYFPPILVVILAILNDGTILTISKDNVVASPHPDSWKLKEVFISSISFGLWLTLSTVVLFAVINNSSGFESTGVENLCVSCMKNECHDFFQDQYQTCVMENNATGCGEMTGSVPQAASIADVGDFREKAIDAYWTQYQEKYDSRSKLFEDLADVHLNRLPDDAKPSAEVAYNQYVYTYTLGAGGAAYEGDYDVFTAAQLGKGVTFIGNSEVPLTNQVGFCDYVWGFSNWNQTWTRDYEMIGPGLQRKQGVLRSLVYLQVSISGQGLIFVTRTAGWFFSGKPCNVLMIAFVCAQIVASVIGWIGFGGYSNNRIVVIGCGGGYTLIAWLWAIVWQFPLDLIKFSVNYILTKQAYTRKAFTKRINAGHPTMTHSVVSNPQRSIITSRTVITGPRR
;
A
#
# COMPACT_ATOMS: atom_id res chain seq x y z
N ALA A 1 -9.04 -51.83 17.05
CA ALA A 1 -8.82 -50.37 16.94
C ALA A 1 -9.26 -49.62 18.20
N GLN A 2 -10.57 -49.54 18.53
CA GLN A 2 -11.02 -48.74 19.69
C GLN A 2 -10.39 -49.19 21.03
N MET A 3 -10.33 -50.50 21.28
CA MET A 3 -9.65 -51.06 22.46
C MET A 3 -8.16 -50.65 22.54
N ILE A 4 -7.47 -50.53 21.40
CA ILE A 4 -6.06 -50.08 21.35
C ILE A 4 -5.97 -48.61 21.73
N TYR A 5 -6.93 -47.78 21.31
CA TYR A 5 -6.97 -46.36 21.65
C TYR A 5 -7.28 -46.10 23.13
N ASP A 6 -8.12 -46.95 23.75
CA ASP A 6 -8.50 -46.81 25.15
C ASP A 6 -7.45 -47.38 26.13
N THR A 7 -6.38 -48.00 25.61
CA THR A 7 -5.31 -48.63 26.40
C THR A 7 -4.09 -47.72 26.51
N ASP A 8 -3.58 -47.52 27.73
CA ASP A 8 -2.43 -46.62 28.00
C ASP A 8 -1.05 -47.25 27.76
N GLY A 9 -0.97 -48.57 27.53
CA GLY A 9 0.31 -49.24 27.29
C GLY A 9 0.18 -50.69 26.85
N PHE A 10 1.18 -51.14 26.09
CA PHE A 10 1.29 -52.51 25.59
C PHE A 10 2.60 -53.12 26.10
N ALA A 11 2.53 -54.36 26.59
CA ALA A 11 3.69 -55.11 27.08
C ALA A 11 3.92 -56.34 26.20
N GLN A 12 5.16 -56.84 26.14
CA GLN A 12 5.55 -58.02 25.35
C GLN A 12 5.16 -57.92 23.87
N VAL A 13 5.41 -56.76 23.27
CA VAL A 13 5.01 -56.44 21.90
C VAL A 13 6.09 -56.91 20.92
N PHE A 14 5.72 -57.80 20.00
CA PHE A 14 6.58 -58.20 18.88
C PHE A 14 6.68 -57.08 17.82
N PRO A 15 7.73 -57.05 16.99
CA PRO A 15 7.90 -56.03 15.95
C PRO A 15 6.68 -55.88 15.02
N GLU A 16 6.07 -57.00 14.62
CA GLU A 16 4.88 -57.03 13.76
C GLU A 16 3.68 -56.35 14.45
N HIS A 17 3.54 -56.58 15.76
CA HIS A 17 2.47 -55.96 16.55
C HIS A 17 2.66 -54.44 16.66
N LYS A 18 3.90 -53.92 16.73
CA LYS A 18 4.14 -52.47 16.75
C LYS A 18 3.62 -51.82 15.47
N PHE A 19 3.88 -52.43 14.31
CA PHE A 19 3.37 -51.97 13.03
C PHE A 19 1.84 -51.99 12.97
N GLU A 20 1.20 -53.07 13.43
CA GLU A 20 -0.27 -53.17 13.47
C GLU A 20 -0.91 -52.16 14.41
N ILE A 21 -0.31 -51.91 15.59
CA ILE A 21 -0.78 -50.91 16.54
C ILE A 21 -0.79 -49.52 15.89
N VAL A 22 0.30 -49.12 15.23
CA VAL A 22 0.39 -47.83 14.53
C VAL A 22 -0.71 -47.72 13.47
N LYS A 23 -0.86 -48.75 12.63
CA LYS A 23 -1.85 -48.80 11.56
C LYS A 23 -3.29 -48.72 12.10
N HIS A 24 -3.57 -49.38 13.22
CA HIS A 24 -4.89 -49.33 13.87
C HIS A 24 -5.18 -47.97 14.50
N LEU A 25 -4.19 -47.30 15.10
CA LEU A 25 -4.35 -45.95 15.64
C LEU A 25 -4.57 -44.93 14.52
N GLN A 26 -3.84 -45.05 13.40
CA GLN A 26 -4.05 -44.24 12.19
C GLN A 26 -5.44 -44.43 11.59
N SER A 27 -5.98 -45.66 11.61
CA SER A 27 -7.34 -45.94 11.15
C SER A 27 -8.45 -45.22 11.94
N LEU A 28 -8.12 -44.70 13.12
CA LEU A 28 -9.00 -43.89 13.97
C LEU A 28 -8.79 -42.37 13.78
N ASP A 29 -8.13 -41.97 12.68
CA ASP A 29 -7.84 -40.56 12.34
C ASP A 29 -7.00 -39.88 13.43
N LYS A 30 -6.06 -40.62 14.02
CA LYS A 30 -5.08 -40.12 14.99
C LYS A 30 -3.73 -39.98 14.30
N VAL A 31 -3.06 -38.87 14.59
CA VAL A 31 -1.66 -38.67 14.23
C VAL A 31 -0.80 -39.39 15.27
N VAL A 32 0.00 -40.36 14.82
CA VAL A 32 0.77 -41.27 15.67
C VAL A 32 2.25 -40.95 15.55
N GLY A 33 2.87 -40.58 16.68
CA GLY A 33 4.32 -40.55 16.82
C GLY A 33 4.80 -41.87 17.43
N MET A 34 5.80 -42.51 16.80
CA MET A 34 6.40 -43.75 17.30
C MET A 34 7.88 -43.55 17.58
N THR A 35 8.34 -44.03 18.74
CA THR A 35 9.77 -44.06 19.07
C THR A 35 10.35 -45.46 18.87
N GLY A 36 11.58 -45.57 18.40
CA GLY A 36 12.28 -46.85 18.23
C GLY A 36 13.81 -46.70 18.27
N ASP A 37 14.49 -47.81 18.52
CA ASP A 37 15.95 -47.90 18.68
C ASP A 37 16.58 -48.99 17.80
N GLY A 38 15.87 -50.11 17.63
CA GLY A 38 16.36 -51.28 16.89
C GLY A 38 15.96 -51.32 15.42
N VAL A 39 16.68 -52.15 14.65
CA VAL A 39 16.37 -52.46 13.24
C VAL A 39 14.95 -53.00 13.06
N ASN A 40 14.46 -53.72 14.07
CA ASN A 40 13.11 -54.30 14.08
C ASN A 40 12.00 -53.23 14.18
N ASP A 41 12.32 -52.03 14.66
CA ASP A 41 11.36 -50.95 14.77
C ASP A 41 11.27 -50.13 13.48
N ALA A 42 12.20 -50.33 12.53
CA ALA A 42 12.25 -49.57 11.27
C ALA A 42 10.94 -49.63 10.47
N PRO A 43 10.25 -50.78 10.28
CA PRO A 43 8.99 -50.81 9.54
C PRO A 43 7.88 -50.02 10.25
N ALA A 44 7.85 -50.05 11.58
CA ALA A 44 6.84 -49.38 12.37
C ALA A 44 7.11 -47.87 12.51
N LEU A 45 8.38 -47.47 12.59
CA LEU A 45 8.84 -46.08 12.49
C LEU A 45 8.43 -45.47 11.15
N ALA A 46 8.67 -46.18 10.04
CA ALA A 46 8.32 -45.72 8.70
C ALA A 46 6.79 -45.69 8.44
N GLN A 47 6.02 -46.50 9.17
CA GLN A 47 4.55 -46.50 9.07
C GLN A 47 3.91 -45.37 9.91
N ALA A 48 4.57 -44.89 10.96
CA ALA A 48 4.07 -43.83 11.82
C ALA A 48 4.00 -42.50 11.06
N ASP A 49 3.13 -41.58 11.50
CA ASP A 49 3.08 -40.23 10.91
C ASP A 49 4.35 -39.44 11.27
N ILE A 50 4.97 -39.78 12.39
CA ILE A 50 6.27 -39.26 12.83
C ILE A 50 7.06 -40.41 13.48
N GLY A 51 8.07 -40.92 12.79
CA GLY A 51 9.06 -41.83 13.34
C GLY A 51 10.15 -41.08 14.12
N ILE A 52 10.45 -41.50 15.34
CA ILE A 52 11.43 -40.87 16.23
C ILE A 52 12.50 -41.89 16.63
N ALA A 53 13.72 -41.71 16.14
CA ALA A 53 14.86 -42.50 16.57
C ALA A 53 15.50 -41.88 17.83
N VAL A 54 15.79 -42.71 18.83
CA VAL A 54 16.55 -42.29 20.01
C VAL A 54 18.04 -42.10 19.70
N ASP A 55 18.79 -41.45 20.59
CA ASP A 55 20.22 -41.13 20.39
C ASP A 55 21.08 -42.38 20.14
N ASP A 56 20.89 -43.40 20.97
CA ASP A 56 21.56 -44.71 20.87
C ASP A 56 20.91 -45.66 19.84
N ALA A 57 20.07 -45.15 18.93
CA ALA A 57 19.42 -45.97 17.92
C ALA A 57 20.40 -46.48 16.86
N THR A 58 20.11 -47.68 16.34
CA THR A 58 20.83 -48.27 15.21
C THR A 58 20.72 -47.41 13.95
N ASP A 59 21.73 -47.47 13.07
CA ASP A 59 21.70 -46.71 11.80
C ASP A 59 20.48 -47.02 10.94
N ALA A 60 20.00 -48.27 10.99
CA ALA A 60 18.77 -48.66 10.30
C ALA A 60 17.52 -47.94 10.87
N ALA A 61 17.41 -47.82 12.19
CA ALA A 61 16.31 -47.08 12.82
C ALA A 61 16.42 -45.57 12.56
N ARG A 62 17.64 -45.01 12.59
CA ARG A 62 17.90 -43.60 12.22
C ARG A 62 17.52 -43.29 10.78
N ALA A 63 17.80 -44.21 9.85
CA ALA A 63 17.44 -44.07 8.46
C ALA A 63 15.92 -44.18 8.20
N ALA A 64 15.19 -44.89 9.06
CA ALA A 64 13.74 -45.07 8.95
C ALA A 64 12.91 -44.01 9.67
N ALA A 65 13.52 -43.20 10.54
CA ALA A 65 12.85 -42.19 11.35
C ALA A 65 12.84 -40.80 10.67
N ASP A 66 11.79 -40.01 10.90
CA ASP A 66 11.69 -38.62 10.44
C ASP A 66 12.51 -37.65 11.32
N ILE A 67 12.67 -37.98 12.60
CA ILE A 67 13.42 -37.19 13.58
C ILE A 67 14.38 -38.10 14.34
N VAL A 68 15.65 -37.69 14.42
CA VAL A 68 16.67 -38.35 15.24
C VAL A 68 16.98 -37.46 16.45
N LEU A 69 16.80 -37.99 17.65
CA LEU A 69 17.12 -37.29 18.89
C LEU A 69 18.62 -37.39 19.16
N VAL A 70 19.27 -36.26 19.46
CA VAL A 70 20.70 -36.19 19.84
C VAL A 70 20.88 -36.19 21.37
N SER A 71 19.79 -36.46 22.09
CA SER A 71 19.79 -36.49 23.55
C SER A 71 18.74 -37.49 24.02
N PRO A 72 19.06 -38.35 24.99
CA PRO A 72 18.12 -39.34 25.47
C PRO A 72 16.99 -38.71 26.30
N GLY A 73 15.82 -39.36 26.29
CA GLY A 73 14.73 -39.09 27.23
C GLY A 73 13.45 -38.54 26.60
N LEU A 74 12.30 -38.95 27.18
CA LEU A 74 10.96 -38.52 26.75
C LEU A 74 10.75 -37.00 26.85
N SER A 75 11.48 -36.34 27.75
CA SER A 75 11.41 -34.88 27.90
C SER A 75 11.81 -34.13 26.62
N VAL A 76 12.73 -34.69 25.82
CA VAL A 76 13.17 -34.06 24.56
C VAL A 76 12.04 -34.07 23.54
N ILE A 77 11.26 -35.15 23.50
CA ILE A 77 10.08 -35.28 22.61
C ILE A 77 9.02 -34.25 23.00
N ILE A 78 8.76 -34.05 24.30
CA ILE A 78 7.79 -33.05 24.77
C ILE A 78 8.24 -31.64 24.35
N THR A 79 9.53 -31.32 24.52
CA THR A 79 10.09 -30.03 24.07
C THR A 79 9.98 -29.85 22.56
N ALA A 80 10.28 -30.89 21.78
CA ALA A 80 10.15 -30.87 20.32
C ALA A 80 8.71 -30.63 19.88
N ILE A 81 7.73 -31.30 20.50
CA ILE A 81 6.30 -31.09 20.23
C ILE A 81 5.90 -29.65 20.56
N ARG A 82 6.35 -29.11 21.69
CA ARG A 82 6.05 -27.72 22.08
C ARG A 82 6.61 -26.73 21.06
N MET A 83 7.88 -26.86 20.67
CA MET A 83 8.52 -26.00 19.67
C MET A 83 7.84 -26.12 18.30
N SER A 84 7.48 -27.34 17.89
CA SER A 84 6.73 -27.58 16.65
C SER A 84 5.40 -26.82 16.63
N ARG A 85 4.65 -26.83 17.74
CA ARG A 85 3.40 -26.06 17.87
C ARG A 85 3.61 -24.55 17.80
N GLU A 86 4.70 -24.03 18.35
CA GLU A 86 5.04 -22.59 18.26
C GLU A 86 5.34 -22.20 16.81
N ILE A 87 6.14 -23.02 16.10
CA ILE A 87 6.47 -22.81 14.67
C ILE A 87 5.20 -22.90 13.82
N PHE A 88 4.36 -23.90 14.04
CA PHE A 88 3.12 -24.09 13.30
C PHE A 88 2.17 -22.89 13.44
N LEU A 89 2.06 -22.35 14.66
CA LEU A 89 1.21 -21.17 14.89
C LEU A 89 1.79 -19.90 14.23
N ARG A 90 3.12 -19.74 14.19
CA ARG A 90 3.77 -18.66 13.40
C ARG A 90 3.45 -18.79 11.91
N MET A 91 3.54 -20.00 11.36
CA MET A 91 3.21 -20.25 9.94
C MET A 91 1.73 -19.94 9.63
N LYS A 92 0.81 -20.33 10.51
CA LYS A 92 -0.62 -20.00 10.38
C LYS A 92 -0.88 -18.50 10.44
N ASN A 93 -0.23 -17.79 11.35
CA ASN A 93 -0.36 -16.32 11.47
C ASN A 93 0.20 -15.60 10.24
N TYR A 94 1.33 -16.08 9.71
CA TYR A 94 1.90 -15.62 8.44
C TYR A 94 0.93 -15.85 7.27
N ALA A 95 0.40 -17.07 7.13
CA ALA A 95 -0.54 -17.39 6.05
C ALA A 95 -1.80 -16.51 6.12
N MET A 96 -2.35 -16.30 7.32
CA MET A 96 -3.51 -15.42 7.51
C MET A 96 -3.22 -13.99 7.05
N TYR A 97 -2.03 -13.48 7.42
CA TYR A 97 -1.58 -12.16 7.03
C TYR A 97 -1.44 -12.02 5.50
N SER A 98 -0.70 -12.92 4.86
CA SER A 98 -0.43 -12.86 3.41
C SER A 98 -1.70 -12.96 2.57
N ILE A 99 -2.65 -13.81 2.98
CA ILE A 99 -3.95 -13.93 2.30
C ILE A 99 -4.77 -12.65 2.50
N ALA A 100 -4.82 -12.10 3.72
CA ALA A 100 -5.58 -10.88 3.97
C ALA A 100 -5.02 -9.67 3.20
N MET A 101 -3.69 -9.54 3.10
CA MET A 101 -3.04 -8.45 2.39
C MET A 101 -3.27 -8.54 0.87
N THR A 102 -3.22 -9.74 0.29
CA THR A 102 -3.51 -9.93 -1.13
C THR A 102 -4.96 -9.57 -1.47
N VAL A 103 -5.93 -10.03 -0.65
CA VAL A 103 -7.33 -9.62 -0.77
C VAL A 103 -7.48 -8.11 -0.68
N ARG A 104 -6.83 -7.48 0.31
CA ARG A 104 -6.89 -6.04 0.49
C ARG A 104 -6.42 -5.28 -0.75
N ILE A 105 -5.21 -5.55 -1.24
CA ILE A 105 -4.61 -4.82 -2.36
C ILE A 105 -5.47 -4.97 -3.62
N VAL A 106 -5.86 -6.20 -3.96
CA VAL A 106 -6.64 -6.49 -5.18
C VAL A 106 -8.00 -5.82 -5.14
N PHE A 107 -8.75 -5.97 -4.04
CA PHE A 107 -10.08 -5.38 -3.94
C PHE A 107 -10.03 -3.86 -3.80
N THR A 108 -9.08 -3.30 -3.04
CA THR A 108 -8.96 -1.84 -2.87
C THR A 108 -8.71 -1.16 -4.21
N PHE A 109 -7.64 -1.53 -4.92
CA PHE A 109 -7.31 -0.85 -6.16
C PHE A 109 -8.24 -1.24 -7.32
N GLY A 110 -8.76 -2.48 -7.33
CA GLY A 110 -9.78 -2.92 -8.28
C GLY A 110 -11.08 -2.12 -8.16
N ILE A 111 -11.60 -1.93 -6.94
CA ILE A 111 -12.82 -1.14 -6.71
C ILE A 111 -12.59 0.33 -7.05
N LEU A 112 -11.47 0.92 -6.63
CA LEU A 112 -11.17 2.34 -6.93
C LEU A 112 -11.06 2.60 -8.44
N THR A 113 -10.47 1.67 -9.19
CA THR A 113 -10.37 1.78 -10.66
C THR A 113 -11.76 1.67 -11.32
N VAL A 114 -12.58 0.69 -10.92
CA VAL A 114 -13.88 0.45 -11.58
C VAL A 114 -14.93 1.49 -11.20
N ALA A 115 -14.99 1.92 -9.94
CA ALA A 115 -16.06 2.79 -9.45
C ALA A 115 -15.76 4.29 -9.60
N TRP A 116 -14.48 4.71 -9.60
CA TRP A 116 -14.09 6.13 -9.63
C TRP A 116 -13.08 6.47 -10.74
N ASP A 117 -12.77 5.54 -11.65
CA ASP A 117 -11.75 5.71 -12.70
C ASP A 117 -10.40 6.21 -12.15
N TRP A 118 -10.09 5.80 -10.92
CA TRP A 118 -8.93 6.31 -10.19
C TRP A 118 -7.78 5.31 -10.19
N TYR A 119 -6.68 5.70 -10.84
CA TYR A 119 -5.50 4.87 -10.99
C TYR A 119 -4.47 5.12 -9.89
N PHE A 120 -4.02 4.02 -9.26
CA PHE A 120 -2.95 4.02 -8.28
C PHE A 120 -1.59 3.70 -8.93
N PRO A 121 -0.53 4.52 -8.69
CA PRO A 121 0.79 4.30 -9.30
C PRO A 121 1.41 2.94 -8.92
N PRO A 122 1.87 2.13 -9.89
CA PRO A 122 2.51 0.83 -9.60
C PRO A 122 3.76 0.96 -8.71
N ILE A 123 4.51 2.06 -8.86
CA ILE A 123 5.71 2.31 -8.04
C ILE A 123 5.39 2.34 -6.53
N LEU A 124 4.25 2.91 -6.13
CA LEU A 124 3.82 2.94 -4.74
C LEU A 124 3.43 1.54 -4.25
N VAL A 125 2.85 0.71 -5.11
CA VAL A 125 2.55 -0.70 -4.80
C VAL A 125 3.85 -1.48 -4.58
N VAL A 126 4.87 -1.26 -5.42
CA VAL A 126 6.18 -1.91 -5.26
C VAL A 126 6.83 -1.50 -3.94
N ILE A 127 6.77 -0.22 -3.58
CA ILE A 127 7.29 0.25 -2.29
C ILE A 127 6.52 -0.37 -1.12
N LEU A 128 5.19 -0.45 -1.20
CA LEU A 128 4.38 -1.15 -0.20
C LEU A 128 4.81 -2.61 -0.05
N ALA A 129 5.05 -3.31 -1.16
CA ALA A 129 5.49 -4.71 -1.15
C ALA A 129 6.86 -4.86 -0.47
N ILE A 130 7.85 -4.04 -0.84
CA ILE A 130 9.20 -4.09 -0.25
C ILE A 130 9.17 -3.84 1.26
N LEU A 131 8.44 -2.79 1.70
CA LEU A 131 8.32 -2.47 3.12
C LEU A 131 7.59 -3.57 3.88
N ASN A 132 6.56 -4.16 3.28
CA ASN A 132 5.82 -5.25 3.88
C ASN A 132 6.70 -6.50 4.05
N ASP A 133 7.33 -6.96 2.97
CA ASP A 133 8.17 -8.17 2.98
C ASP A 133 9.32 -8.07 3.98
N GLY A 134 9.94 -6.89 4.09
CA GLY A 134 10.96 -6.63 5.11
C GLY A 134 10.44 -6.84 6.54
N THR A 135 9.21 -6.42 6.84
CA THR A 135 8.60 -6.63 8.16
C THR A 135 8.12 -8.06 8.38
N ILE A 136 7.61 -8.72 7.34
CA ILE A 136 7.11 -10.10 7.39
C ILE A 136 8.19 -11.09 7.85
N LEU A 137 9.45 -10.90 7.42
CA LEU A 137 10.56 -11.78 7.82
C LEU A 137 10.71 -11.91 9.34
N THR A 138 10.28 -10.90 10.09
CA THR A 138 10.34 -10.89 11.56
C THR A 138 9.31 -11.79 12.24
N ILE A 139 8.22 -12.17 11.55
CA ILE A 139 7.18 -13.08 12.06
C ILE A 139 7.77 -14.46 12.40
N SER A 140 8.82 -14.87 11.70
CA SER A 140 9.54 -16.13 11.96
C SER A 140 10.15 -16.20 13.38
N LYS A 141 10.55 -15.05 13.92
CA LYS A 141 11.20 -14.90 15.25
C LYS A 141 10.22 -14.45 16.33
N ASP A 142 8.93 -14.65 16.10
CA ASP A 142 7.92 -14.07 16.95
C ASP A 142 7.65 -14.85 18.25
N ASN A 143 7.32 -14.14 19.32
CA ASN A 143 6.98 -14.71 20.61
C ASN A 143 5.53 -15.20 20.62
N VAL A 144 5.33 -16.45 20.21
CA VAL A 144 4.04 -17.12 20.14
C VAL A 144 3.96 -18.20 21.21
N VAL A 145 2.83 -18.30 21.89
CA VAL A 145 2.60 -19.34 22.91
C VAL A 145 2.04 -20.60 22.24
N ALA A 146 2.66 -21.75 22.50
CA ALA A 146 2.22 -23.03 21.97
C ALA A 146 0.74 -23.30 22.28
N SER A 147 -0.02 -23.79 21.30
CA SER A 147 -1.39 -24.25 21.53
C SER A 147 -1.41 -25.43 22.53
N PRO A 148 -2.29 -25.43 23.54
CA PRO A 148 -2.40 -26.55 24.49
C PRO A 148 -2.91 -27.83 23.82
N HIS A 149 -3.73 -27.69 22.78
CA HIS A 149 -4.25 -28.81 22.00
C HIS A 149 -3.53 -28.94 20.66
N PRO A 150 -3.41 -30.15 20.10
CA PRO A 150 -2.95 -30.34 18.73
C PRO A 150 -3.84 -29.54 17.78
N ASP A 151 -3.24 -28.64 17.01
CA ASP A 151 -3.95 -27.91 15.94
C ASP A 151 -3.63 -28.59 14.60
N SER A 152 -4.57 -28.53 13.67
CA SER A 152 -4.39 -29.02 12.30
C SER A 152 -4.67 -27.90 11.31
N TRP A 153 -4.12 -28.01 10.10
CA TRP A 153 -4.25 -26.93 9.12
C TRP A 153 -5.66 -26.87 8.54
N LYS A 154 -6.56 -26.16 9.23
CA LYS A 154 -7.92 -25.93 8.77
C LYS A 154 -7.96 -24.77 7.77
N LEU A 155 -7.56 -25.06 6.52
CA LEU A 155 -7.47 -24.08 5.43
C LEU A 155 -8.72 -23.19 5.34
N LYS A 156 -9.92 -23.77 5.44
CA LYS A 156 -11.18 -23.02 5.35
C LYS A 156 -11.31 -21.95 6.43
N GLU A 157 -10.95 -22.26 7.67
CA GLU A 157 -11.01 -21.30 8.79
C GLU A 157 -10.01 -20.15 8.57
N VAL A 158 -8.81 -20.49 8.10
CA VAL A 158 -7.75 -19.53 7.76
C VAL A 158 -8.20 -18.60 6.61
N PHE A 159 -8.72 -19.15 5.51
CA PHE A 159 -9.19 -18.35 4.37
C PHE A 159 -10.34 -17.42 4.74
N ILE A 160 -11.37 -17.93 5.44
CA ILE A 160 -12.53 -17.11 5.82
C ILE A 160 -12.10 -15.94 6.69
N SER A 161 -11.29 -16.19 7.71
CA SER A 161 -10.78 -15.13 8.61
C SER A 161 -9.96 -14.09 7.85
N SER A 162 -9.07 -14.55 6.97
CA SER A 162 -8.18 -13.67 6.19
C SER A 162 -8.95 -12.79 5.21
N ILE A 163 -9.93 -13.36 4.50
CA ILE A 163 -10.79 -12.62 3.58
C ILE A 163 -11.61 -11.58 4.36
N SER A 164 -12.15 -11.91 5.52
CA SER A 164 -12.87 -10.95 6.37
C SER A 164 -11.99 -9.76 6.79
N PHE A 165 -10.74 -10.01 7.18
CA PHE A 165 -9.80 -8.93 7.50
C PHE A 165 -9.46 -8.06 6.28
N GLY A 166 -9.18 -8.70 5.13
CA GLY A 166 -8.88 -8.01 3.89
C GLY A 166 -10.03 -7.11 3.44
N LEU A 167 -11.27 -7.62 3.45
CA LEU A 167 -12.46 -6.85 3.06
C LEU A 167 -12.75 -5.69 4.01
N TRP A 168 -12.54 -5.85 5.32
CA TRP A 168 -12.68 -4.76 6.28
C TRP A 168 -11.68 -3.63 6.03
N LEU A 169 -10.42 -3.98 5.79
CA LEU A 169 -9.38 -2.99 5.46
C LEU A 169 -9.62 -2.32 4.10
N THR A 170 -10.16 -3.06 3.12
CA THR A 170 -10.62 -2.48 1.86
C THR A 170 -11.74 -1.47 2.10
N LEU A 171 -12.74 -1.82 2.91
CA LEU A 171 -13.83 -0.90 3.26
C LEU A 171 -13.29 0.38 3.92
N SER A 172 -12.36 0.25 4.87
CA SER A 172 -11.70 1.41 5.50
C SER A 172 -11.04 2.34 4.47
N THR A 173 -10.38 1.76 3.46
CA THR A 173 -9.68 2.54 2.43
C THR A 173 -10.64 3.20 1.46
N VAL A 174 -11.70 2.49 1.04
CA VAL A 174 -12.75 3.04 0.17
C VAL A 174 -13.54 4.15 0.87
N VAL A 175 -13.86 3.99 2.16
CA VAL A 175 -14.53 5.04 2.94
C VAL A 175 -13.64 6.28 3.06
N LEU A 176 -12.35 6.12 3.36
CA LEU A 176 -11.42 7.25 3.40
C LEU A 176 -11.37 7.98 2.05
N PHE A 177 -11.24 7.22 0.96
CA PHE A 177 -11.22 7.76 -0.39
C PHE A 177 -12.51 8.52 -0.70
N ALA A 178 -13.69 7.95 -0.41
CA ALA A 178 -14.97 8.57 -0.68
C ALA A 178 -15.20 9.85 0.14
N VAL A 179 -14.85 9.84 1.43
CA VAL A 179 -14.93 11.02 2.30
C VAL A 179 -14.07 12.15 1.75
N ILE A 180 -12.86 11.83 1.31
CA ILE A 180 -11.92 12.82 0.81
C ILE A 180 -12.31 13.34 -0.57
N ASN A 181 -12.71 12.45 -1.47
CA ASN A 181 -13.12 12.82 -2.82
C ASN A 181 -14.29 13.80 -2.79
N ASN A 182 -15.26 13.57 -1.89
CA ASN A 182 -16.43 14.41 -1.71
C ASN A 182 -16.16 15.67 -0.86
N SER A 183 -15.00 15.75 -0.19
CA SER A 183 -14.60 16.94 0.57
C SER A 183 -13.79 17.92 -0.28
N SER A 184 -14.00 19.22 -0.05
CA SER A 184 -13.17 20.30 -0.59
C SER A 184 -11.87 20.53 0.20
N GLY A 185 -11.58 19.68 1.20
CA GLY A 185 -10.48 19.90 2.14
C GLY A 185 -9.08 20.00 1.51
N PHE A 186 -8.86 19.42 0.32
CA PHE A 186 -7.58 19.43 -0.40
C PHE A 186 -7.36 20.64 -1.31
N GLU A 187 -8.37 21.50 -1.51
CA GLU A 187 -8.27 22.66 -2.40
C GLU A 187 -7.35 23.76 -1.83
N SER A 188 -7.08 23.75 -0.52
CA SER A 188 -6.28 24.80 0.14
C SER A 188 -4.75 24.62 0.08
N THR A 189 -4.25 23.44 -0.29
CA THR A 189 -2.79 23.18 -0.38
C THR A 189 -2.36 23.16 -1.84
N GLY A 190 -2.00 24.37 -2.34
CA GLY A 190 -1.78 24.89 -3.73
C GLY A 190 -1.16 23.97 -4.76
N VAL A 191 -0.89 24.34 -6.01
CA VAL A 191 -0.95 23.35 -7.10
C VAL A 191 -0.07 23.65 -8.30
N GLU A 192 0.88 22.77 -8.71
CA GLU A 192 1.62 22.84 -10.02
C GLU A 192 2.52 21.60 -10.35
N ASN A 193 2.75 21.27 -11.64
CA ASN A 193 3.42 20.06 -12.20
C ASN A 193 4.93 20.23 -12.54
N LEU A 194 5.76 19.16 -12.50
CA LEU A 194 7.24 19.22 -12.70
C LEU A 194 7.75 19.36 -14.15
N CYS A 195 7.15 18.72 -15.18
CA CYS A 195 7.58 18.92 -16.58
C CYS A 195 7.20 20.33 -17.09
N VAL A 196 6.02 20.78 -16.64
CA VAL A 196 5.61 22.17 -16.75
C VAL A 196 6.59 23.05 -15.97
N SER A 197 7.02 22.66 -14.77
CA SER A 197 8.08 23.37 -14.03
C SER A 197 9.41 23.41 -14.80
N CYS A 198 9.79 22.38 -15.56
CA CYS A 198 11.04 22.36 -16.33
C CYS A 198 10.97 23.31 -17.53
N MET A 199 9.90 23.24 -18.34
CA MET A 199 9.70 24.21 -19.43
C MET A 199 9.41 25.62 -18.92
N LYS A 200 8.75 25.76 -17.77
CA LYS A 200 8.58 27.01 -17.04
C LYS A 200 9.92 27.56 -16.61
N ASN A 201 10.81 26.74 -16.06
CA ASN A 201 12.14 27.14 -15.66
C ASN A 201 13.00 27.50 -16.87
N GLU A 202 13.00 26.73 -17.97
CA GLU A 202 13.75 27.08 -19.19
C GLU A 202 13.22 28.35 -19.87
N CYS A 203 11.89 28.55 -19.90
CA CYS A 203 11.31 29.80 -20.38
C CYS A 203 11.67 30.96 -19.45
N HIS A 204 11.57 30.76 -18.14
CA HIS A 204 11.90 31.75 -17.14
C HIS A 204 13.37 32.16 -17.26
N ASP A 205 14.28 31.18 -17.39
CA ASP A 205 15.72 31.39 -17.56
C ASP A 205 16.03 32.10 -18.89
N PHE A 206 15.37 31.76 -20.00
CA PHE A 206 15.53 32.45 -21.29
C PHE A 206 15.08 33.92 -21.21
N PHE A 207 13.87 34.18 -20.72
CA PHE A 207 13.36 35.55 -20.61
C PHE A 207 14.16 36.35 -19.58
N GLN A 208 14.69 35.70 -18.55
CA GLN A 208 15.58 36.30 -17.57
C GLN A 208 16.95 36.65 -18.17
N ASP A 209 17.53 35.78 -19.02
CA ASP A 209 18.79 36.02 -19.72
C ASP A 209 18.68 37.12 -20.78
N GLN A 210 17.60 37.12 -21.57
CA GLN A 210 17.31 38.21 -22.53
C GLN A 210 17.11 39.55 -21.83
N TYR A 211 16.43 39.55 -20.69
CA TYR A 211 16.25 40.74 -19.88
C TYR A 211 17.57 41.22 -19.25
N GLN A 212 18.41 40.31 -18.73
CA GLN A 212 19.73 40.64 -18.19
C GLN A 212 20.70 41.15 -19.25
N THR A 213 20.69 40.56 -20.46
CA THR A 213 21.51 41.00 -21.60
C THR A 213 21.07 42.38 -22.10
N CYS A 214 19.76 42.61 -22.23
CA CYS A 214 19.20 43.92 -22.59
C CYS A 214 19.66 45.02 -21.64
N VAL A 215 19.63 44.75 -20.33
CA VAL A 215 20.06 45.70 -19.29
C VAL A 215 21.58 45.96 -19.32
N MET A 216 22.39 44.99 -19.77
CA MET A 216 23.84 45.15 -19.91
C MET A 216 24.27 45.87 -21.19
N GLU A 217 23.56 45.68 -22.31
CA GLU A 217 23.93 46.21 -23.63
C GLU A 217 23.24 47.53 -23.98
N ASN A 218 21.99 47.73 -23.57
CA ASN A 218 21.22 48.95 -23.79
C ASN A 218 20.94 49.62 -22.45
N ASN A 219 21.37 50.88 -22.31
CA ASN A 219 21.15 51.68 -21.09
C ASN A 219 19.68 51.54 -20.63
N ALA A 220 19.48 51.32 -19.32
CA ALA A 220 18.28 50.74 -18.67
C ALA A 220 16.90 51.29 -19.10
N THR A 221 16.89 52.45 -19.76
CA THR A 221 15.78 53.12 -20.43
C THR A 221 15.00 52.28 -21.46
N GLY A 222 15.58 51.26 -22.10
CA GLY A 222 14.88 50.48 -23.15
C GLY A 222 14.09 49.27 -22.65
N CYS A 223 14.52 48.66 -21.53
CA CYS A 223 14.00 47.37 -21.08
C CYS A 223 12.96 47.50 -19.94
N GLY A 224 12.77 48.71 -19.36
CA GLY A 224 11.86 48.95 -18.22
C GLY A 224 12.35 48.34 -16.90
N GLU A 225 11.99 48.91 -15.75
CA GLU A 225 12.97 49.08 -14.68
C GLU A 225 12.78 48.30 -13.36
N MET A 226 13.86 47.70 -12.83
CA MET A 226 14.22 47.87 -11.41
C MET A 226 15.72 47.71 -11.14
N THR A 227 16.14 48.45 -10.12
CA THR A 227 17.30 48.28 -9.26
C THR A 227 16.90 49.03 -7.97
N GLY A 228 17.00 48.43 -6.79
CA GLY A 228 18.25 48.48 -6.05
C GLY A 228 19.47 47.99 -6.83
N SER A 229 20.39 48.86 -7.24
CA SER A 229 20.35 50.33 -7.15
C SER A 229 21.17 50.91 -8.30
N VAL A 230 20.64 51.48 -9.39
CA VAL A 230 19.35 52.16 -9.64
C VAL A 230 19.08 52.18 -11.16
N PRO A 231 17.83 52.03 -11.65
CA PRO A 231 17.45 52.29 -13.02
C PRO A 231 16.51 53.51 -13.07
N GLN A 232 16.56 54.22 -14.20
CA GLN A 232 15.60 55.30 -14.51
C GLN A 232 14.98 55.35 -15.92
N ALA A 233 13.65 55.51 -15.89
CA ALA A 233 12.67 55.92 -16.90
C ALA A 233 12.76 55.27 -18.29
N ALA A 234 11.99 54.20 -18.48
CA ALA A 234 11.61 53.69 -19.79
C ALA A 234 10.25 54.25 -20.25
N SER A 235 10.10 54.51 -21.56
CA SER A 235 8.78 54.78 -22.14
C SER A 235 8.01 53.47 -22.31
N ILE A 236 6.68 53.52 -22.12
CA ILE A 236 5.81 52.33 -22.22
C ILE A 236 5.90 51.67 -23.61
N ALA A 237 6.14 52.46 -24.66
CA ALA A 237 6.28 51.97 -26.02
C ALA A 237 7.56 51.13 -26.20
N ASP A 238 8.69 51.61 -25.67
CA ASP A 238 9.98 50.90 -25.77
C ASP A 238 9.96 49.54 -25.05
N VAL A 239 9.22 49.46 -23.93
CA VAL A 239 9.00 48.21 -23.19
C VAL A 239 8.13 47.24 -23.98
N GLY A 240 7.13 47.73 -24.71
CA GLY A 240 6.30 46.92 -25.62
C GLY A 240 7.14 46.32 -26.75
N ASP A 241 7.94 47.15 -27.41
CA ASP A 241 8.81 46.77 -28.52
C ASP A 241 9.88 45.75 -28.10
N PHE A 242 10.46 45.90 -26.90
CA PHE A 242 11.41 44.93 -26.35
C PHE A 242 10.75 43.56 -26.12
N ARG A 243 9.54 43.55 -25.54
CA ARG A 243 8.81 42.31 -25.25
C ARG A 243 8.43 41.57 -26.53
N GLU A 244 7.99 42.31 -27.55
CA GLU A 244 7.69 41.73 -28.87
C GLU A 244 8.94 41.08 -29.48
N LYS A 245 10.09 41.77 -29.44
CA LYS A 245 11.38 41.22 -29.91
C LYS A 245 11.85 40.00 -29.11
N ALA A 246 11.67 39.99 -27.79
CA ALA A 246 12.06 38.85 -26.95
C ALA A 246 11.17 37.61 -27.23
N ILE A 247 9.88 37.82 -27.45
CA ILE A 247 8.94 36.76 -27.85
C ILE A 247 9.30 36.22 -29.25
N ASP A 248 9.65 37.10 -30.19
CA ASP A 248 10.10 36.70 -31.52
C ASP A 248 11.46 35.97 -31.47
N ALA A 249 12.41 36.42 -30.65
CA ALA A 249 13.69 35.77 -30.46
C ALA A 249 13.55 34.37 -29.82
N TYR A 250 12.66 34.24 -28.82
CA TYR A 250 12.28 32.95 -28.26
C TYR A 250 11.77 32.01 -29.36
N TRP A 251 10.88 32.52 -30.22
CA TRP A 251 10.37 31.75 -31.35
C TRP A 251 11.49 31.34 -32.33
N THR A 252 12.40 32.25 -32.67
CA THR A 252 13.53 31.97 -33.57
C THR A 252 14.45 30.87 -33.04
N GLN A 253 14.69 30.82 -31.72
CA GLN A 253 15.52 29.77 -31.11
C GLN A 253 14.88 28.38 -31.20
N TYR A 254 13.54 28.31 -31.17
CA TYR A 254 12.79 27.06 -31.32
C TYR A 254 12.42 26.73 -32.78
N GLN A 255 12.71 27.61 -33.73
CA GLN A 255 12.40 27.45 -35.15
C GLN A 255 13.22 26.35 -35.83
N GLU A 256 14.41 26.02 -35.31
CA GLU A 256 15.19 24.85 -35.78
C GLU A 256 14.55 23.52 -35.36
N LYS A 257 13.75 23.54 -34.29
CA LYS A 257 13.07 22.35 -33.74
C LYS A 257 11.64 22.21 -34.26
N TYR A 258 10.99 23.32 -34.64
CA TYR A 258 9.59 23.34 -35.09
C TYR A 258 9.43 24.17 -36.37
N ASP A 259 8.94 23.54 -37.44
CA ASP A 259 8.81 24.15 -38.78
C ASP A 259 7.83 25.33 -38.85
N SER A 260 6.85 25.40 -37.93
CA SER A 260 5.85 26.47 -37.88
C SER A 260 5.40 26.73 -36.44
N ARG A 261 4.95 27.97 -36.17
CA ARG A 261 4.35 28.34 -34.88
C ARG A 261 3.28 27.33 -34.49
N SER A 262 2.37 27.00 -35.41
CA SER A 262 1.32 26.02 -35.19
C SER A 262 1.79 24.62 -34.74
N LYS A 263 2.92 24.12 -35.27
CA LYS A 263 3.47 22.80 -34.91
C LYS A 263 4.03 22.75 -33.49
N LEU A 264 4.64 23.83 -32.99
CA LEU A 264 5.04 23.92 -31.58
C LEU A 264 3.83 23.70 -30.66
N PHE A 265 2.68 24.28 -31.02
CA PHE A 265 1.45 24.13 -30.24
C PHE A 265 0.75 22.79 -30.45
N GLU A 266 0.87 22.16 -31.63
CA GLU A 266 0.40 20.78 -31.82
C GLU A 266 1.22 19.79 -30.96
N ASP A 267 2.53 19.99 -30.85
CA ASP A 267 3.39 19.19 -29.97
C ASP A 267 3.16 19.50 -28.48
N LEU A 268 2.86 20.75 -28.11
CA LEU A 268 2.38 21.10 -26.77
C LEU A 268 0.96 20.55 -26.49
N ALA A 269 0.13 20.39 -27.53
CA ALA A 269 -1.20 19.80 -27.43
C ALA A 269 -1.16 18.28 -27.19
N ASP A 270 -0.06 17.61 -27.53
CA ASP A 270 0.16 16.18 -27.23
C ASP A 270 0.44 15.92 -25.74
N VAL A 271 0.54 16.99 -24.92
CA VAL A 271 0.42 16.93 -23.46
C VAL A 271 -1.08 16.90 -23.06
N HIS A 272 -1.80 15.91 -23.58
CA HIS A 272 -3.15 15.45 -23.25
C HIS A 272 -4.23 16.47 -22.84
N LEU A 273 -4.73 17.18 -23.84
CA LEU A 273 -6.12 17.65 -23.87
C LEU A 273 -6.92 16.80 -24.88
N ASN A 274 -7.08 15.50 -24.63
CA ASN A 274 -7.90 14.64 -25.50
C ASN A 274 -9.36 14.62 -25.04
N ARG A 275 -10.27 14.82 -26.03
CA ARG A 275 -11.75 14.85 -26.00
C ARG A 275 -12.39 16.13 -25.45
N LEU A 276 -12.42 17.16 -26.28
CA LEU A 276 -13.40 18.25 -26.21
C LEU A 276 -14.70 17.81 -26.91
N PRO A 277 -15.88 18.36 -26.56
CA PRO A 277 -17.07 18.23 -27.40
C PRO A 277 -16.80 18.82 -28.80
N ASP A 278 -17.16 18.09 -29.86
CA ASP A 278 -17.10 18.49 -31.27
C ASP A 278 -15.70 18.79 -31.87
N ASP A 279 -14.60 18.33 -31.26
CA ASP A 279 -13.22 18.51 -31.77
C ASP A 279 -12.84 19.98 -32.07
N ALA A 280 -13.55 20.95 -31.50
CA ALA A 280 -13.30 22.37 -31.71
C ALA A 280 -11.98 22.80 -31.06
N LYS A 281 -10.90 22.76 -31.85
CA LYS A 281 -9.59 23.33 -31.50
C LYS A 281 -9.50 24.74 -32.11
N PRO A 282 -9.33 25.79 -31.30
CA PRO A 282 -8.91 27.08 -31.81
C PRO A 282 -7.48 26.97 -32.34
N SER A 283 -7.19 27.68 -33.42
CA SER A 283 -5.85 27.62 -33.99
C SER A 283 -4.84 28.18 -32.99
N ALA A 284 -3.68 27.54 -32.95
CA ALA A 284 -2.51 27.97 -32.20
C ALA A 284 -2.19 29.47 -32.33
N GLU A 285 -2.50 30.02 -33.50
CA GLU A 285 -2.35 31.42 -33.84
C GLU A 285 -3.26 32.35 -33.03
N VAL A 286 -4.51 31.95 -32.75
CA VAL A 286 -5.45 32.74 -31.95
C VAL A 286 -4.97 32.87 -30.49
N ALA A 287 -4.48 31.78 -29.89
CA ALA A 287 -3.95 31.80 -28.52
C ALA A 287 -2.67 32.63 -28.40
N TYR A 288 -1.79 32.54 -29.41
CA TYR A 288 -0.57 33.33 -29.51
C TYR A 288 -0.87 34.83 -29.72
N ASN A 289 -1.79 35.19 -30.62
CA ASN A 289 -2.13 36.58 -30.88
C ASN A 289 -2.73 37.25 -29.63
N GLN A 290 -3.55 36.54 -28.86
CA GLN A 290 -4.05 37.01 -27.57
C GLN A 290 -2.93 37.20 -26.54
N TYR A 291 -1.93 36.30 -26.48
CA TYR A 291 -0.76 36.44 -25.62
C TYR A 291 0.00 37.73 -25.95
N VAL A 292 0.41 37.87 -27.22
CA VAL A 292 1.14 39.04 -27.69
C VAL A 292 0.36 40.30 -27.34
N TYR A 293 -0.92 40.38 -27.71
CA TYR A 293 -1.79 41.52 -27.42
C TYR A 293 -1.85 41.93 -25.94
N THR A 294 -1.95 40.95 -25.04
CA THR A 294 -2.08 41.18 -23.59
C THR A 294 -0.77 41.67 -22.97
N TYR A 295 0.38 41.22 -23.50
CA TYR A 295 1.70 41.48 -22.91
C TYR A 295 2.52 42.57 -23.62
N THR A 296 2.19 42.92 -24.87
CA THR A 296 2.85 43.99 -25.63
C THR A 296 2.12 45.32 -25.60
N LEU A 297 1.04 45.45 -24.81
CA LEU A 297 0.14 46.62 -24.77
C LEU A 297 -0.34 46.97 -26.18
N GLY A 298 -1.47 46.39 -26.59
CA GLY A 298 -2.09 46.72 -27.87
C GLY A 298 -2.15 48.23 -28.11
N ALA A 299 -1.70 48.67 -29.29
CA ALA A 299 -1.67 50.07 -29.67
C ALA A 299 -3.03 50.74 -29.44
N GLY A 300 -3.13 51.59 -28.41
CA GLY A 300 -4.34 52.34 -28.07
C GLY A 300 -5.21 51.78 -26.94
N GLY A 301 -4.85 50.66 -26.31
CA GLY A 301 -5.55 50.17 -25.11
C GLY A 301 -6.99 49.69 -25.33
N ALA A 302 -7.31 49.16 -26.52
CA ALA A 302 -8.57 48.48 -26.78
C ALA A 302 -8.59 47.04 -26.22
N ALA A 303 -9.70 46.31 -26.35
CA ALA A 303 -9.78 44.87 -26.06
C ALA A 303 -9.53 44.03 -27.33
N TYR A 304 -9.07 42.78 -27.17
CA TYR A 304 -8.76 41.86 -28.28
C TYR A 304 -9.97 41.61 -29.20
N GLU A 305 -11.18 41.67 -28.66
CA GLU A 305 -12.42 41.73 -29.45
C GLU A 305 -13.47 42.63 -28.75
N GLY A 306 -13.90 43.68 -29.44
CA GLY A 306 -15.02 44.55 -29.03
C GLY A 306 -14.63 45.97 -28.60
N ASP A 307 -15.64 46.83 -28.59
CA ASP A 307 -15.51 48.30 -28.46
C ASP A 307 -15.78 48.75 -27.01
N TYR A 308 -15.11 48.12 -26.04
CA TYR A 308 -15.25 48.47 -24.62
C TYR A 308 -13.94 48.95 -24.03
N ASP A 309 -14.05 49.98 -23.18
CA ASP A 309 -12.96 50.52 -22.38
C ASP A 309 -12.41 49.46 -21.41
N VAL A 310 -11.12 49.18 -21.56
CA VAL A 310 -10.38 48.15 -20.82
C VAL A 310 -10.45 48.38 -19.30
N PHE A 311 -10.54 49.64 -18.86
CA PHE A 311 -10.69 49.98 -17.44
C PHE A 311 -12.03 49.55 -16.84
N THR A 312 -13.13 49.78 -17.56
CA THR A 312 -14.47 49.42 -17.10
C THR A 312 -14.68 47.90 -17.13
N ALA A 313 -14.11 47.22 -18.14
CA ALA A 313 -14.15 45.75 -18.25
C ALA A 313 -13.31 45.05 -17.14
N ALA A 314 -12.20 45.68 -16.75
CA ALA A 314 -11.35 45.27 -15.64
C ALA A 314 -12.05 45.39 -14.27
N GLN A 315 -12.78 46.48 -14.00
CA GLN A 315 -13.58 46.62 -12.75
C GLN A 315 -14.73 45.61 -12.63
N LEU A 316 -15.26 45.14 -13.76
CA LEU A 316 -16.32 44.13 -13.83
C LEU A 316 -15.78 42.68 -13.85
N GLY A 317 -14.46 42.48 -13.69
CA GLY A 317 -13.82 41.16 -13.57
C GLY A 317 -13.62 40.40 -14.89
N LYS A 318 -13.63 41.09 -16.04
CA LYS A 318 -13.51 40.48 -17.39
C LYS A 318 -12.22 40.80 -18.16
N GLY A 319 -11.25 41.47 -17.53
CA GLY A 319 -9.95 41.77 -18.12
C GLY A 319 -8.91 42.00 -17.03
N VAL A 320 -7.63 41.82 -17.36
CA VAL A 320 -6.52 41.99 -16.40
C VAL A 320 -6.40 43.48 -16.07
N THR A 321 -6.71 43.86 -14.83
CA THR A 321 -6.52 45.22 -14.30
C THR A 321 -5.05 45.45 -13.92
N PHE A 322 -4.35 46.37 -14.60
CA PHE A 322 -3.17 47.07 -14.06
C PHE A 322 -3.04 48.47 -14.67
N ILE A 323 -3.71 49.48 -14.10
CA ILE A 323 -3.38 50.88 -14.38
C ILE A 323 -3.53 51.72 -13.10
N GLY A 324 -2.45 52.42 -12.73
CA GLY A 324 -2.52 53.72 -12.06
C GLY A 324 -2.25 53.77 -10.55
N ASN A 325 -0.96 53.76 -10.17
CA ASN A 325 -0.28 54.72 -9.28
C ASN A 325 1.01 54.09 -8.74
N SER A 326 2.14 54.46 -9.36
CA SER A 326 3.53 54.31 -8.87
C SER A 326 4.08 52.95 -8.42
N GLU A 327 3.33 51.86 -8.44
CA GLU A 327 3.89 50.51 -8.34
C GLU A 327 3.11 49.59 -9.29
N VAL A 328 3.43 49.64 -10.58
CA VAL A 328 3.01 48.58 -11.50
C VAL A 328 3.94 47.41 -11.22
N PRO A 329 3.42 46.24 -10.79
CA PRO A 329 4.26 45.15 -10.35
C PRO A 329 5.24 44.76 -11.44
N LEU A 330 6.50 44.79 -11.01
CA LEU A 330 7.58 44.06 -11.62
C LEU A 330 7.17 42.62 -11.86
N THR A 331 7.88 42.06 -12.84
CA THR A 331 7.75 40.70 -13.31
C THR A 331 6.52 40.55 -14.19
N ASN A 332 6.74 40.10 -15.41
CA ASN A 332 6.10 38.87 -15.78
C ASN A 332 7.11 38.14 -16.65
N GLN A 333 8.20 37.65 -16.03
CA GLN A 333 9.05 36.58 -16.55
C GLN A 333 8.23 35.27 -16.66
N VAL A 334 7.02 35.38 -17.20
CA VAL A 334 6.04 34.34 -17.37
C VAL A 334 6.33 33.82 -18.76
N GLY A 335 6.89 32.61 -18.82
CA GLY A 335 7.15 31.96 -20.09
C GLY A 335 5.87 31.87 -20.91
N PHE A 336 6.00 31.92 -22.23
CA PHE A 336 4.89 31.71 -23.14
C PHE A 336 4.06 30.45 -22.80
N CYS A 337 4.73 29.39 -22.36
CA CYS A 337 4.09 28.17 -21.88
C CYS A 337 3.22 28.38 -20.63
N ASP A 338 3.68 29.13 -19.63
CA ASP A 338 2.89 29.43 -18.42
C ASP A 338 1.60 30.18 -18.75
N TYR A 339 1.65 31.06 -19.75
CA TYR A 339 0.47 31.74 -20.23
C TYR A 339 -0.53 30.79 -20.91
N VAL A 340 -0.06 29.95 -21.85
CA VAL A 340 -0.94 29.01 -22.57
C VAL A 340 -1.60 28.01 -21.62
N TRP A 341 -0.83 27.52 -20.64
CA TRP A 341 -1.33 26.64 -19.58
C TRP A 341 -2.30 27.34 -18.63
N GLY A 342 -2.06 28.62 -18.28
CA GLY A 342 -3.03 29.41 -17.52
C GLY A 342 -4.32 29.69 -18.30
N PHE A 343 -4.19 29.94 -19.60
CA PHE A 343 -5.28 30.27 -20.51
C PHE A 343 -6.22 29.08 -20.75
N SER A 344 -5.68 27.87 -21.00
CA SER A 344 -6.52 26.67 -21.20
C SER A 344 -7.31 26.28 -19.95
N ASN A 345 -6.83 26.67 -18.76
CA ASN A 345 -7.47 26.39 -17.49
C ASN A 345 -8.50 27.45 -17.07
N TRP A 346 -8.41 28.66 -17.63
CA TRP A 346 -9.34 29.76 -17.36
C TRP A 346 -10.54 29.77 -18.32
N ASN A 347 -10.36 29.25 -19.54
CA ASN A 347 -11.42 29.20 -20.54
C ASN A 347 -12.23 27.90 -20.46
N GLN A 348 -13.47 27.99 -19.95
CA GLN A 348 -14.38 26.86 -19.72
C GLN A 348 -14.67 26.01 -20.98
N THR A 349 -14.45 26.58 -22.16
CA THR A 349 -14.67 25.87 -23.43
C THR A 349 -13.54 24.88 -23.77
N TRP A 350 -12.36 24.97 -23.15
CA TRP A 350 -11.16 24.19 -23.51
C TRP A 350 -10.80 23.15 -22.44
N THR A 351 -11.73 22.84 -21.55
CA THR A 351 -11.58 21.89 -20.43
C THR A 351 -12.58 20.73 -20.53
N ARG A 352 -12.17 19.50 -20.18
CA ARG A 352 -13.02 18.30 -20.18
C ARG A 352 -14.19 18.46 -19.19
N ASP A 353 -15.42 18.25 -19.65
CA ASP A 353 -16.65 18.24 -18.83
C ASP A 353 -16.88 19.50 -17.97
N TYR A 354 -16.37 20.67 -18.39
CA TYR A 354 -16.42 21.93 -17.63
C TYR A 354 -15.69 21.90 -16.27
N GLU A 355 -14.85 20.90 -16.02
CA GLU A 355 -13.97 20.85 -14.85
C GLU A 355 -12.66 21.58 -15.14
N MET A 356 -12.24 22.52 -14.30
CA MET A 356 -10.94 23.17 -14.42
C MET A 356 -9.82 22.10 -14.42
N ILE A 357 -9.20 21.82 -15.57
CA ILE A 357 -7.99 20.95 -15.69
C ILE A 357 -6.76 21.74 -15.22
N GLY A 358 -6.92 22.46 -14.12
CA GLY A 358 -5.86 23.21 -13.48
C GLY A 358 -4.92 22.29 -12.73
N PRO A 359 -3.77 22.82 -12.32
CA PRO A 359 -2.87 22.09 -11.45
C PRO A 359 -3.59 21.62 -10.16
N GLY A 360 -4.64 22.37 -9.74
CA GLY A 360 -5.69 22.06 -8.74
C GLY A 360 -6.06 20.59 -8.58
N LEU A 361 -6.66 20.06 -9.64
CA LEU A 361 -7.26 18.73 -9.64
C LEU A 361 -6.18 17.65 -9.62
N GLN A 362 -5.05 17.87 -10.30
CA GLN A 362 -3.96 16.91 -10.37
C GLN A 362 -3.18 16.77 -9.07
N ARG A 363 -2.96 17.83 -8.29
CA ARG A 363 -2.37 17.67 -6.94
C ARG A 363 -3.36 17.18 -5.91
N LYS A 364 -4.65 17.53 -5.99
CA LYS A 364 -5.67 16.88 -5.14
C LYS A 364 -5.58 15.36 -5.32
N GLN A 365 -5.54 14.89 -6.57
CA GLN A 365 -5.35 13.47 -6.87
C GLN A 365 -3.96 12.94 -6.47
N GLY A 366 -2.88 13.72 -6.65
CA GLY A 366 -1.52 13.32 -6.28
C GLY A 366 -1.30 13.20 -4.78
N VAL A 367 -1.86 14.13 -4.00
CA VAL A 367 -1.90 14.10 -2.53
C VAL A 367 -2.77 12.95 -2.05
N LEU A 368 -3.93 12.73 -2.69
CA LEU A 368 -4.81 11.60 -2.40
C LEU A 368 -4.10 10.25 -2.60
N ARG A 369 -3.28 10.11 -3.64
CA ARG A 369 -2.47 8.90 -3.87
C ARG A 369 -1.49 8.66 -2.72
N SER A 370 -0.76 9.69 -2.29
CA SER A 370 0.19 9.59 -1.18
C SER A 370 -0.51 9.30 0.15
N LEU A 371 -1.69 9.86 0.36
CA LEU A 371 -2.49 9.61 1.54
C LEU A 371 -3.04 8.19 1.59
N VAL A 372 -3.61 7.70 0.48
CA VAL A 372 -4.08 6.31 0.36
C VAL A 372 -2.91 5.36 0.53
N TYR A 373 -1.74 5.64 -0.07
CA TYR A 373 -0.51 4.88 0.14
C TYR A 373 -0.16 4.78 1.63
N LEU A 374 -0.12 5.92 2.32
CA LEU A 374 0.25 5.98 3.73
C LEU A 374 -0.75 5.21 4.60
N GLN A 375 -2.04 5.42 4.40
CA GLN A 375 -3.08 4.71 5.14
C GLN A 375 -3.01 3.19 4.88
N VAL A 376 -2.79 2.78 3.62
CA VAL A 376 -2.67 1.38 3.24
C VAL A 376 -1.45 0.73 3.88
N SER A 377 -0.32 1.44 3.94
CA SER A 377 0.89 0.99 4.62
C SER A 377 0.67 0.78 6.12
N ILE A 378 0.16 1.80 6.83
CA ILE A 378 0.01 1.79 8.30
C ILE A 378 -0.93 0.66 8.73
N SER A 379 -2.13 0.64 8.17
CA SER A 379 -3.14 -0.38 8.52
C SER A 379 -2.76 -1.78 8.00
N GLY A 380 -2.00 -1.85 6.91
CA GLY A 380 -1.51 -3.11 6.33
C GLY A 380 -0.48 -3.77 7.23
N GLN A 381 0.45 -3.02 7.79
CA GLN A 381 1.39 -3.56 8.78
C GLN A 381 0.75 -3.72 10.17
N GLY A 382 -0.20 -2.86 10.53
CA GLY A 382 -0.99 -2.98 11.76
C GLY A 382 -1.71 -4.32 11.89
N LEU A 383 -2.14 -4.90 10.75
CA LEU A 383 -2.77 -6.21 10.70
C LEU A 383 -1.89 -7.34 11.28
N ILE A 384 -0.56 -7.23 11.21
CA ILE A 384 0.35 -8.22 11.80
C ILE A 384 0.07 -8.41 13.30
N PHE A 385 -0.26 -7.33 14.01
CA PHE A 385 -0.55 -7.39 15.46
C PHE A 385 -1.90 -8.05 15.78
N VAL A 386 -2.85 -7.98 14.84
CA VAL A 386 -4.16 -8.65 14.97
C VAL A 386 -4.02 -10.14 14.68
N THR A 387 -3.32 -10.52 13.61
CA THR A 387 -3.20 -11.93 13.18
C THR A 387 -2.32 -12.75 14.11
N ARG A 388 -1.33 -12.14 14.77
CA ARG A 388 -0.46 -12.84 15.74
C ARG A 388 -1.15 -13.24 17.05
N THR A 389 -2.21 -12.52 17.46
CA THR A 389 -2.79 -12.62 18.79
C THR A 389 -4.13 -13.36 18.74
N ALA A 390 -4.32 -14.30 19.67
CA ALA A 390 -5.62 -14.96 19.84
C ALA A 390 -6.64 -14.07 20.57
N GLY A 391 -6.17 -13.25 21.52
CA GLY A 391 -6.95 -12.22 22.22
C GLY A 391 -6.92 -10.89 21.50
N TRP A 392 -7.09 -9.78 22.22
CA TRP A 392 -6.93 -8.44 21.64
C TRP A 392 -5.49 -8.20 21.14
N PHE A 393 -5.30 -7.35 20.14
CA PHE A 393 -4.00 -7.10 19.50
C PHE A 393 -2.93 -6.60 20.49
N PHE A 394 -3.34 -5.96 21.59
CA PHE A 394 -2.46 -5.48 22.67
C PHE A 394 -2.19 -6.52 23.77
N SER A 395 -2.87 -7.66 23.78
CA SER A 395 -2.75 -8.66 24.86
C SER A 395 -1.46 -9.48 24.82
N GLY A 396 -0.83 -9.60 23.64
CA GLY A 396 0.41 -10.36 23.45
C GLY A 396 1.56 -9.43 23.10
N LYS A 397 2.62 -9.41 23.92
CA LYS A 397 3.80 -8.60 23.64
C LYS A 397 4.50 -9.09 22.37
N PRO A 398 4.65 -8.25 21.32
CA PRO A 398 5.43 -8.60 20.15
C PRO A 398 6.92 -8.75 20.48
N CYS A 399 7.65 -9.53 19.67
CA CYS A 399 9.10 -9.57 19.81
C CYS A 399 9.71 -8.20 19.46
N ASN A 400 10.84 -7.86 20.09
CA ASN A 400 11.49 -6.55 19.89
C ASN A 400 11.88 -6.33 18.42
N VAL A 401 12.24 -7.41 17.71
CA VAL A 401 12.61 -7.35 16.29
C VAL A 401 11.42 -6.93 15.42
N LEU A 402 10.23 -7.47 15.68
CA LEU A 402 9.01 -7.07 14.97
C LEU A 402 8.66 -5.61 15.24
N MET A 403 8.78 -5.14 16.49
CA MET A 403 8.53 -3.74 16.83
C MET A 403 9.49 -2.78 16.12
N ILE A 404 10.78 -3.10 16.11
CA ILE A 404 11.79 -2.29 15.42
C ILE A 404 11.50 -2.27 13.92
N ALA A 405 11.21 -3.43 13.31
CA ALA A 405 10.91 -3.49 11.89
C ALA A 405 9.65 -2.70 11.52
N PHE A 406 8.59 -2.80 12.33
CA PHE A 406 7.39 -1.99 12.17
C PHE A 406 7.70 -0.49 12.24
N VAL A 407 8.40 -0.05 13.29
CA VAL A 407 8.73 1.38 13.46
C VAL A 407 9.59 1.89 12.31
N CYS A 408 10.64 1.17 11.91
CA CYS A 408 11.49 1.56 10.78
C CYS A 408 10.69 1.64 9.47
N ALA A 409 9.87 0.63 9.17
CA ALA A 409 9.08 0.61 7.95
C ALA A 409 8.01 1.71 7.94
N GLN A 410 7.41 2.01 9.09
CA GLN A 410 6.43 3.09 9.24
C GLN A 410 7.06 4.49 9.18
N ILE A 411 8.28 4.67 9.68
CA ILE A 411 9.03 5.91 9.48
C ILE A 411 9.29 6.13 7.99
N VAL A 412 9.80 5.11 7.29
CA VAL A 412 10.06 5.21 5.85
C VAL A 412 8.77 5.47 5.07
N ALA A 413 7.68 4.74 5.36
CA ALA A 413 6.39 4.96 4.72
C ALA A 413 5.83 6.37 5.01
N SER A 414 5.98 6.87 6.24
CA SER A 414 5.52 8.21 6.61
C SER A 414 6.34 9.31 5.93
N VAL A 415 7.66 9.12 5.80
CA VAL A 415 8.52 10.05 5.06
C VAL A 415 8.15 10.07 3.57
N ILE A 416 7.94 8.91 2.95
CA ILE A 416 7.51 8.81 1.54
C ILE A 416 6.12 9.43 1.36
N GLY A 417 5.18 9.15 2.26
CA GLY A 417 3.83 9.75 2.22
C GLY A 417 3.84 11.26 2.44
N TRP A 418 4.72 11.77 3.30
CA TRP A 418 4.83 13.19 3.62
C TRP A 418 5.51 13.98 2.50
N ILE A 419 6.69 13.54 2.03
CA ILE A 419 7.49 14.26 1.02
C ILE A 419 6.98 13.96 -0.40
N GLY A 420 6.55 12.73 -0.65
CA GLY A 420 6.25 12.24 -2.01
C GLY A 420 7.51 12.18 -2.87
N PHE A 421 7.32 12.01 -4.18
CA PHE A 421 8.43 11.94 -5.15
C PHE A 421 8.64 13.25 -5.92
N GLY A 422 8.21 14.40 -5.37
CA GLY A 422 8.42 15.72 -5.99
C GLY A 422 7.78 15.90 -7.36
N GLY A 423 6.88 14.99 -7.76
CA GLY A 423 6.33 14.88 -9.11
C GLY A 423 7.32 14.34 -10.13
N TYR A 424 7.10 13.14 -10.63
CA TYR A 424 7.96 12.55 -11.67
C TYR A 424 7.77 13.30 -13.00
N SER A 425 8.84 13.74 -13.68
CA SER A 425 8.73 14.55 -14.91
C SER A 425 8.14 13.80 -16.11
N ASN A 426 8.19 12.46 -16.12
CA ASN A 426 7.91 11.66 -17.32
C ASN A 426 6.60 10.83 -17.26
N ASN A 427 5.81 10.91 -16.19
CA ASN A 427 4.52 10.20 -16.11
C ASN A 427 3.39 11.12 -15.64
N ARG A 428 2.26 11.08 -16.34
CA ARG A 428 1.00 11.82 -16.08
C ARG A 428 0.37 11.62 -14.69
N ILE A 429 1.00 10.85 -13.81
CA ILE A 429 0.46 10.44 -12.51
C ILE A 429 1.43 10.93 -11.43
N VAL A 430 1.25 12.18 -11.01
CA VAL A 430 2.12 12.84 -10.04
C VAL A 430 1.84 12.30 -8.63
N VAL A 431 2.90 11.88 -7.93
CA VAL A 431 2.86 11.52 -6.50
C VAL A 431 3.41 12.70 -5.71
N ILE A 432 2.50 13.48 -5.13
CA ILE A 432 2.82 14.67 -4.34
C ILE A 432 2.66 14.32 -2.87
N GLY A 433 3.63 14.70 -2.06
CA GLY A 433 3.58 14.49 -0.62
C GLY A 433 2.32 15.06 0.01
N CYS A 434 1.66 14.29 0.88
CA CYS A 434 0.40 14.71 1.47
C CYS A 434 0.56 15.76 2.57
N GLY A 435 1.78 16.11 2.98
CA GLY A 435 2.01 17.08 4.06
C GLY A 435 1.79 16.51 5.46
N GLY A 436 2.27 17.24 6.48
CA GLY A 436 2.29 16.76 7.88
C GLY A 436 0.90 16.59 8.51
N GLY A 437 -0.04 17.50 8.21
CA GLY A 437 -1.41 17.42 8.75
C GLY A 437 -2.17 16.19 8.27
N TYR A 438 -2.14 15.90 6.97
CA TYR A 438 -2.80 14.71 6.41
C TYR A 438 -2.09 13.41 6.76
N THR A 439 -0.77 13.45 6.96
CA THR A 439 -0.02 12.33 7.54
C THR A 439 -0.60 11.93 8.91
N LEU A 440 -0.87 12.89 9.78
CA LEU A 440 -1.50 12.63 11.09
C LEU A 440 -2.93 12.09 10.95
N ILE A 441 -3.71 12.62 10.02
CA ILE A 441 -5.07 12.12 9.75
C ILE A 441 -5.02 10.65 9.30
N ALA A 442 -4.08 10.27 8.44
CA ALA A 442 -3.91 8.87 8.02
C ALA A 442 -3.59 7.94 9.19
N TRP A 443 -2.73 8.37 10.11
CA TRP A 443 -2.39 7.64 11.33
C TRP A 443 -3.60 7.46 12.25
N LEU A 444 -4.31 8.54 12.56
CA LEU A 444 -5.50 8.49 13.39
C LEU A 444 -6.58 7.61 12.77
N TRP A 445 -6.80 7.74 11.45
CA TRP A 445 -7.72 6.90 10.71
C TRP A 445 -7.36 5.42 10.81
N ALA A 446 -6.10 5.07 10.55
CA ALA A 446 -5.62 3.70 10.63
C ALA A 446 -5.78 3.11 12.04
N ILE A 447 -5.48 3.88 13.10
CA ILE A 447 -5.63 3.44 14.49
C ILE A 447 -7.10 3.16 14.83
N VAL A 448 -8.00 4.09 14.50
CA VAL A 448 -9.44 3.95 14.79
C VAL A 448 -10.02 2.71 14.10
N TRP A 449 -9.68 2.49 12.82
CA TRP A 449 -10.16 1.35 12.05
C TRP A 449 -9.51 0.02 12.41
N GLN A 450 -8.45 0.03 13.24
CA GLN A 450 -7.78 -1.17 13.72
C GLN A 450 -8.56 -1.87 14.85
N PHE A 451 -9.25 -1.13 15.73
CA PHE A 451 -9.96 -1.71 16.87
C PHE A 451 -11.08 -2.70 16.46
N PRO A 452 -11.91 -2.42 15.45
CA PRO A 452 -12.95 -3.36 15.02
C PRO A 452 -12.41 -4.68 14.45
N LEU A 453 -11.15 -4.75 14.00
CA LEU A 453 -10.58 -5.99 13.46
C LEU A 453 -10.54 -7.11 14.50
N ASP A 454 -10.29 -6.80 15.76
CA ASP A 454 -10.35 -7.80 16.83
C ASP A 454 -11.77 -8.30 17.09
N LEU A 455 -12.78 -7.43 16.99
CA LEU A 455 -14.19 -7.83 17.09
C LEU A 455 -14.59 -8.76 15.94
N ILE A 456 -14.11 -8.47 14.72
CA ILE A 456 -14.29 -9.35 13.56
C ILE A 456 -13.59 -10.68 13.81
N LYS A 457 -12.35 -10.68 14.32
CA LYS A 457 -11.61 -11.89 14.67
C LYS A 457 -12.39 -12.78 15.63
N PHE A 458 -12.94 -12.22 16.71
CA PHE A 458 -13.74 -12.98 17.67
C PHE A 458 -15.04 -13.50 17.06
N SER A 459 -15.71 -12.69 16.24
CA SER A 459 -16.97 -13.06 15.58
C SER A 459 -16.76 -14.21 14.59
N VAL A 460 -15.72 -14.13 13.76
CA VAL A 460 -15.39 -15.17 12.78
C VAL A 460 -14.99 -16.46 13.49
N ASN A 461 -14.12 -16.38 14.51
CA ASN A 461 -13.75 -17.55 15.31
C ASN A 461 -14.96 -18.20 16.00
N TYR A 462 -15.88 -17.40 16.53
CA TYR A 462 -17.11 -17.90 17.15
C TYR A 462 -18.01 -18.63 16.14
N ILE A 463 -18.24 -18.04 14.96
CA ILE A 463 -19.06 -18.64 13.90
C ILE A 463 -18.45 -19.96 13.40
N LEU A 464 -17.14 -19.96 13.14
CA LEU A 464 -16.43 -21.15 12.66
C LEU A 464 -16.45 -22.28 13.70
N THR A 465 -16.25 -21.96 14.97
CA THR A 465 -16.29 -22.95 16.06
C THR A 465 -17.71 -23.50 16.28
N LYS A 466 -18.73 -22.65 16.17
CA LYS A 466 -20.14 -23.07 16.25
C LYS A 466 -20.52 -24.00 15.11
N GLN A 467 -20.12 -23.68 13.88
CA GLN A 467 -20.35 -24.56 12.73
C GLN A 467 -19.59 -25.88 12.85
N ALA A 468 -18.38 -25.88 13.40
CA ALA A 468 -17.62 -27.10 13.67
C ALA A 468 -18.32 -28.00 14.70
N TYR A 469 -18.90 -27.42 15.77
CA TYR A 469 -19.68 -28.16 16.77
C TYR A 469 -20.94 -28.76 16.15
N THR A 470 -21.71 -27.98 15.39
CA THR A 470 -22.92 -28.46 14.71
C THR A 470 -22.61 -29.54 13.68
N ARG A 471 -21.50 -29.41 12.94
CA ARG A 471 -21.07 -30.41 11.95
C ARG A 471 -20.61 -31.70 12.63
N LYS A 472 -19.82 -31.63 13.71
CA LYS A 472 -19.48 -32.81 14.53
C LYS A 472 -20.72 -33.46 15.14
N ALA A 473 -21.68 -32.69 15.64
CA ALA A 473 -22.94 -33.21 16.16
C ALA A 473 -23.79 -33.90 15.06
N PHE A 474 -23.80 -33.34 13.84
CA PHE A 474 -24.50 -33.92 12.69
C PHE A 474 -23.82 -35.21 12.21
N THR A 475 -22.51 -35.23 12.04
CA THR A 475 -21.75 -36.46 11.69
C THR A 475 -21.88 -37.52 12.77
N LYS A 476 -21.87 -37.13 14.05
CA LYS A 476 -22.12 -38.05 15.17
C LYS A 476 -23.55 -38.62 15.13
N ARG A 477 -24.56 -37.85 14.71
CA ARG A 477 -25.94 -38.34 14.52
C ARG A 477 -26.08 -39.26 13.31
N ILE A 478 -25.39 -38.99 12.20
CA ILE A 478 -25.36 -39.88 11.03
C ILE A 478 -24.68 -41.21 11.38
N ASN A 479 -23.52 -41.15 12.06
CA ASN A 479 -22.81 -42.35 12.49
C ASN A 479 -23.55 -43.12 13.60
N ALA A 480 -24.31 -42.42 14.45
CA ALA A 480 -25.21 -43.05 15.43
C ALA A 480 -26.47 -43.66 14.80
N GLY A 481 -26.79 -43.35 13.54
CA GLY A 481 -27.89 -43.95 12.80
C GLY A 481 -27.52 -45.28 12.11
N HIS A 482 -26.25 -45.69 12.16
CA HIS A 482 -25.81 -46.99 11.64
C HIS A 482 -25.95 -48.06 12.76
N PRO A 483 -26.64 -49.20 12.54
CA PRO A 483 -27.02 -50.12 13.62
C PRO A 483 -25.90 -50.91 14.32
N THR A 484 -24.62 -50.55 14.17
CA THR A 484 -23.50 -51.39 14.63
C THR A 484 -22.61 -50.78 15.71
N MET A 485 -22.92 -49.61 16.28
CA MET A 485 -22.17 -49.10 17.43
C MET A 485 -23.05 -48.44 18.50
N THR A 486 -23.60 -49.26 19.39
CA THR A 486 -23.80 -48.85 20.77
C THR A 486 -22.44 -48.58 21.41
N HIS A 487 -22.22 -47.43 22.06
CA HIS A 487 -21.72 -47.38 23.44
C HIS A 487 -21.69 -45.95 24.01
N SER A 488 -22.27 -45.88 25.22
CA SER A 488 -22.08 -45.00 26.38
C SER A 488 -21.25 -43.71 26.24
N VAL A 489 -21.93 -42.61 26.56
CA VAL A 489 -21.35 -41.37 27.06
C VAL A 489 -20.88 -41.58 28.49
N VAL A 490 -19.63 -41.20 28.80
CA VAL A 490 -19.24 -40.82 30.17
C VAL A 490 -18.53 -39.46 30.11
N SER A 491 -18.99 -38.59 30.99
CA SER A 491 -18.59 -37.20 31.18
C SER A 491 -17.42 -37.03 32.16
N ASN A 492 -16.58 -36.03 31.85
CA ASN A 492 -15.80 -35.18 32.77
C ASN A 492 -14.40 -35.62 33.27
N PRO A 493 -13.55 -34.62 33.66
CA PRO A 493 -12.10 -34.62 33.42
C PRO A 493 -11.30 -34.71 34.73
N GLN A 494 -9.98 -34.69 34.57
CA GLN A 494 -8.91 -34.81 35.57
C GLN A 494 -8.52 -36.25 35.93
N ARG A 495 -7.29 -36.62 35.55
CA ARG A 495 -6.33 -37.15 36.53
C ARG A 495 -4.89 -37.04 36.03
N SER A 496 -4.07 -36.53 36.93
CA SER A 496 -2.62 -36.41 36.91
C SER A 496 -1.93 -37.76 36.75
N ILE A 497 -0.85 -37.79 35.95
CA ILE A 497 0.04 -38.94 35.81
C ILE A 497 1.00 -38.97 37.01
N ILE A 498 0.91 -40.01 37.84
CA ILE A 498 1.94 -40.40 38.79
C ILE A 498 2.74 -41.53 38.14
N THR A 499 4.04 -41.31 37.95
CA THR A 499 4.99 -42.29 37.43
C THR A 499 5.41 -43.26 38.54
N SER A 500 5.01 -44.52 38.44
CA SER A 500 5.57 -45.62 39.24
C SER A 500 6.77 -46.24 38.52
N ARG A 501 7.95 -46.08 39.13
CA ARG A 501 9.23 -46.65 38.67
C ARG A 501 9.37 -48.06 39.25
N THR A 502 9.42 -49.09 38.40
CA THR A 502 9.78 -50.45 38.82
C THR A 502 11.16 -50.78 38.24
N VAL A 503 12.17 -50.80 39.12
CA VAL A 503 13.54 -51.22 38.81
C VAL A 503 13.57 -52.75 38.89
N ILE A 504 13.88 -53.42 37.78
CA ILE A 504 14.19 -54.85 37.76
C ILE A 504 15.70 -54.99 37.67
N THR A 505 16.34 -55.36 38.78
CA THR A 505 17.74 -55.79 38.82
C THR A 505 17.85 -57.23 38.32
N GLY A 506 18.58 -57.44 37.23
CA GLY A 506 18.96 -58.77 36.74
C GLY A 506 20.07 -59.43 37.56
N PRO A 507 20.32 -60.74 37.36
CA PRO A 507 21.12 -61.57 38.26
C PRO A 507 22.62 -61.34 38.06
N ARG A 508 23.37 -61.31 39.17
CA ARG A 508 24.83 -61.48 39.16
C ARG A 508 25.16 -62.98 39.11
N ARG A 509 26.31 -63.27 38.48
CA ARG A 509 26.99 -64.57 38.42
C ARG A 509 26.98 -65.32 39.74
#